data_AF-A0A7S0J7N2-F1
#
_entry.id   AF-A0A7S0J7N2-F1
#
_cell.length_a   1.000
_cell.length_b   1.000
_cell.length_c   1.000
_cell.angle_alpha   90.00
_cell.angle_beta   90.00
_cell.angle_gamma   90.00
#
_symmetry.space_group_name_H-M   'P 1'
#
loop_
_entity.id
_entity.type
_entity.pdbx_description
1 polymer ?
#
loop_
_entity_poly.entity_id
_entity_poly.type
_entity_poly.pdbx_seq_one_letter_code
_entity_poly.pdbx_strand_id
1 'polypeptide(L)'
;RALFFTGANDFVIPSSMSEAAAAKFASSTLVRSSSAGHFLPYPSDAAYHKVLAFFGPNDQSPALPPSPASPPSAALPLPLAPSGGDGNGEGEGSGEGEGS
;
A
#
# COMPACT_ATOMS: atom_id res chain seq x y z
N ARG A 1 -0.75 0.25 -14.05
CA ARG A 1 -0.47 -1.16 -13.75
C ARG A 1 0.76 -1.26 -12.87
N ALA A 2 0.81 -2.23 -11.96
CA ALA A 2 1.97 -2.50 -11.12
C ALA A 2 2.34 -3.98 -11.20
N LEU A 3 3.63 -4.29 -11.22
CA LEU A 3 4.14 -5.66 -11.11
C LEU A 3 4.57 -5.89 -9.67
N PHE A 4 4.07 -6.97 -9.08
CA PHE A 4 4.52 -7.48 -7.80
C PHE A 4 5.16 -8.83 -8.03
N PHE A 5 6.45 -8.94 -7.72
CA PHE A 5 7.19 -10.18 -7.76
C PHE A 5 7.41 -10.69 -6.34
N THR A 6 7.20 -11.99 -6.12
CA THR A 6 7.50 -12.63 -4.82
C THR A 6 8.33 -13.89 -5.01
N GLY A 7 9.35 -14.05 -4.17
CA GLY A 7 10.12 -15.28 -4.05
C GLY A 7 9.63 -16.10 -2.85
N ALA A 8 9.48 -17.42 -3.02
CA ALA A 8 9.12 -18.32 -1.92
C ALA A 8 10.21 -18.40 -0.84
N ASN A 9 11.45 -18.04 -1.19
CA ASN A 9 12.60 -18.05 -0.28
C ASN A 9 13.02 -16.63 0.13
N ASP A 10 12.14 -15.63 -0.02
CA ASP A 10 12.40 -14.26 0.47
C ASP A 10 12.09 -14.16 1.97
N PHE A 11 13.15 -14.08 2.78
CA PHE A 11 13.07 -13.91 4.23
C PHE A 11 13.13 -12.44 4.68
N VAL A 12 13.39 -11.51 3.76
CA VAL A 12 13.43 -10.06 4.05
C VAL A 12 12.04 -9.47 3.83
N ILE A 13 11.38 -9.83 2.72
CA ILE A 13 10.03 -9.40 2.40
C ILE A 13 9.17 -10.64 2.12
N PRO A 14 8.46 -11.17 3.14
CA PRO A 14 7.58 -12.31 2.94
C PRO A 14 6.50 -12.06 1.88
N SER A 15 6.10 -13.11 1.17
CA SER A 15 5.09 -13.03 0.09
C SER A 15 3.78 -12.36 0.54
N SER A 16 3.36 -12.56 1.78
CA SER A 16 2.16 -11.94 2.35
C SER A 16 2.23 -10.40 2.35
N MET A 17 3.40 -9.79 2.56
CA MET A 17 3.56 -8.33 2.53
C MET A 17 3.44 -7.79 1.11
N SER A 18 4.09 -8.44 0.15
CA SER A 18 4.01 -8.08 -1.27
C SER A 18 2.60 -8.27 -1.83
N GLU A 19 1.88 -9.31 -1.39
CA GLU A 19 0.47 -9.54 -1.75
C GLU A 19 -0.46 -8.47 -1.15
N ALA A 20 -0.25 -8.10 0.11
CA ALA A 20 -0.99 -7.01 0.75
C ALA A 20 -0.74 -5.66 0.06
N ALA A 21 0.49 -5.41 -0.40
CA ALA A 21 0.83 -4.23 -1.19
C ALA A 21 0.17 -4.28 -2.58
N ALA A 22 0.17 -5.43 -3.26
CA ALA A 22 -0.46 -5.60 -4.57
C ALA A 22 -1.96 -5.30 -4.55
N ALA A 23 -2.64 -5.63 -3.45
CA ALA A 23 -4.08 -5.37 -3.25
C ALA A 23 -4.43 -3.87 -3.17
N LYS A 24 -3.44 -2.98 -2.98
CA LYS A 24 -3.67 -1.52 -2.98
C LYS A 24 -3.79 -0.92 -4.38
N PHE A 25 -3.45 -1.68 -5.42
CA PHE A 25 -3.47 -1.21 -6.79
C PHE A 25 -4.72 -1.73 -7.50
N ALA A 26 -5.47 -0.82 -8.15
CA ALA A 26 -6.63 -1.19 -8.96
C ALA A 26 -6.28 -2.13 -10.14
N SER A 27 -5.01 -2.14 -10.55
CA SER A 27 -4.48 -3.03 -11.59
C SER A 27 -3.05 -3.44 -11.21
N SER A 28 -2.93 -4.67 -10.71
CA SER A 28 -1.65 -5.31 -10.38
C SER A 28 -1.53 -6.67 -11.06
N THR A 29 -0.29 -7.05 -11.36
CA THR A 29 0.10 -8.39 -11.81
C THR A 29 0.98 -8.99 -10.74
N LEU A 30 0.55 -10.10 -10.13
CA LEU A 30 1.35 -10.82 -9.15
C LEU A 30 2.06 -11.99 -9.84
N VAL A 31 3.38 -12.01 -9.77
CA VAL A 31 4.24 -13.09 -10.29
C VAL A 31 4.96 -13.73 -9.12
N ARG A 32 4.75 -15.04 -8.94
CA ARG A 32 5.38 -15.83 -7.88
C ARG A 32 6.47 -16.72 -8.46
N SER A 33 7.61 -16.80 -7.77
CA SER A 33 8.64 -17.80 -8.00
C SER A 33 8.76 -18.73 -6.79
N SER A 34 8.86 -20.03 -7.04
CA SER A 34 9.12 -21.05 -5.99
C SER A 34 10.60 -21.20 -5.64
N SER A 35 11.50 -20.64 -6.45
CA SER A 35 12.96 -20.77 -6.29
C SER A 35 13.64 -19.47 -5.89
N ALA A 36 13.09 -18.32 -6.24
CA ALA A 36 13.69 -17.03 -5.95
C ALA A 36 13.61 -16.67 -4.45
N GLY A 37 14.62 -15.93 -4.00
CA GLY A 37 14.64 -15.28 -2.70
C GLY A 37 14.30 -13.79 -2.82
N HIS A 38 15.06 -12.96 -2.10
CA HIS A 38 14.89 -11.51 -2.09
C HIS A 38 15.22 -10.80 -3.41
N PHE A 39 16.06 -11.42 -4.24
CA PHE A 39 16.47 -10.85 -5.53
C PHE A 39 15.47 -11.19 -6.65
N LEU A 40 15.56 -10.44 -7.76
CA LEU A 40 14.82 -10.72 -8.98
C LEU A 40 15.11 -12.13 -9.53
N PRO A 41 14.17 -12.74 -10.29
CA PRO A 41 14.37 -14.08 -10.82
C PRO A 41 15.51 -14.10 -11.85
N TYR A 42 16.31 -15.17 -11.83
CA TYR A 42 17.32 -15.44 -12.84
C TYR A 42 16.70 -16.03 -14.12
N PRO A 43 17.37 -15.99 -15.28
CA PRO A 43 16.85 -16.60 -16.52
C PRO A 43 16.44 -18.07 -16.43
N SER A 44 17.01 -18.83 -15.48
CA SER A 44 16.65 -20.24 -15.23
C SER A 44 15.34 -20.40 -14.45
N ASP A 45 14.79 -19.33 -13.88
CA ASP A 45 13.57 -19.34 -13.09
C ASP A 45 12.35 -19.26 -14.01
N ALA A 46 11.33 -20.10 -13.77
CA ALA A 46 10.11 -20.11 -14.56
C ALA A 46 9.32 -18.78 -14.51
N ALA A 47 9.54 -17.95 -13.49
CA ALA A 47 8.95 -16.63 -13.36
C ALA A 47 9.65 -15.56 -14.22
N TYR A 48 10.88 -15.80 -14.69
CA TYR A 48 11.70 -14.81 -15.39
C TYR A 48 10.98 -14.20 -16.60
N HIS A 49 10.47 -15.05 -17.49
CA HIS A 49 9.80 -14.58 -18.70
C HIS A 49 8.48 -13.86 -18.40
N LYS A 50 7.82 -14.14 -17.27
CA LYS A 50 6.61 -13.42 -16.84
C LYS A 50 6.95 -12.00 -16.40
N VAL A 51 8.06 -11.84 -15.66
CA VAL A 51 8.58 -10.52 -15.28
C VAL A 51 8.96 -9.72 -16.52
N LEU A 52 9.68 -10.32 -17.48
CA LEU A 52 10.03 -9.63 -18.73
C LEU A 52 8.80 -9.27 -19.59
N ALA A 53 7.81 -10.16 -19.68
CA ALA A 53 6.60 -9.91 -20.46
C ALA A 53 5.80 -8.70 -19.95
N PHE A 54 5.91 -8.35 -18.66
CA PHE A 54 5.30 -7.15 -18.10
C PHE A 54 5.89 -5.85 -18.67
N PHE A 55 7.18 -5.86 -19.02
CA PHE A 55 7.90 -4.72 -19.62
C PHE A 55 7.82 -4.68 -21.14
N GLY A 56 7.41 -5.77 -21.79
CA GLY A 56 7.19 -5.82 -23.22
C GLY A 56 6.14 -4.82 -23.71
N PRO A 57 6.03 -4.60 -25.03
CA PRO A 57 5.07 -3.68 -25.64
C PRO A 57 3.64 -4.20 -25.49
N ASN A 58 3.11 -4.12 -24.27
CA ASN A 58 1.71 -4.29 -23.98
C ASN A 58 1.17 -2.88 -23.74
N ASP A 59 0.73 -2.26 -24.84
CA ASP A 59 0.07 -0.96 -24.91
C ASP A 59 -1.36 -1.06 -24.37
N GLN A 60 -1.47 -1.49 -23.11
CA GLN A 60 -2.72 -1.57 -22.36
C GLN A 60 -2.52 -0.84 -21.04
N SER A 61 -2.42 0.48 -21.13
CA SER A 61 -2.84 1.30 -20.00
C SER A 61 -4.35 1.08 -19.89
N PRO A 62 -4.87 0.45 -18.81
CA PRO A 62 -6.31 0.36 -18.65
C PRO A 62 -6.84 1.78 -18.71
N ALA A 63 -7.87 2.02 -19.54
CA ALA A 63 -8.55 3.30 -19.58
C ALA A 63 -8.82 3.71 -18.13
N LEU A 64 -8.35 4.90 -17.73
CA LEU A 64 -8.57 5.38 -16.38
C LEU A 64 -10.07 5.24 -16.10
N PRO A 65 -10.47 4.67 -14.94
CA PRO A 65 -11.88 4.70 -14.57
C PRO A 65 -12.35 6.16 -14.65
N PRO A 66 -13.59 6.43 -15.08
CA PRO A 66 -14.11 7.79 -15.10
C PRO A 66 -13.85 8.39 -13.71
N SER A 67 -13.26 9.58 -13.68
CA SER A 67 -13.00 10.28 -12.43
C SER A 67 -14.30 10.27 -11.62
N PRO A 68 -14.29 9.82 -10.34
CA PRO A 68 -15.49 9.85 -9.53
C PRO A 68 -16.06 11.27 -9.60
N ALA A 69 -17.38 11.39 -9.79
CA ALA A 69 -18.05 12.68 -9.77
C ALA A 69 -17.61 13.41 -8.50
N SER A 70 -17.12 14.65 -8.65
CA SER A 70 -16.71 15.45 -7.51
C SER A 70 -17.82 15.40 -6.46
N PRO A 71 -17.51 15.07 -5.19
CA PRO A 71 -18.54 15.10 -4.16
C PRO A 71 -19.18 16.50 -4.16
N PRO A 72 -20.50 16.61 -3.91
CA PRO A 72 -21.11 17.92 -3.73
C PRO A 72 -20.30 18.65 -2.66
N SER A 73 -19.87 19.88 -2.97
CA SER A 73 -19.12 20.72 -2.06
C SER A 73 -19.94 20.88 -0.78
N ALA A 74 -19.64 20.07 0.23
CA ALA A 74 -20.31 20.17 1.52
C ALA A 74 -19.92 21.54 2.09
N ALA A 75 -20.90 22.44 2.16
CA ALA A 75 -20.75 23.68 2.89
C ALA A 75 -20.31 23.31 4.32
N LEU A 76 -19.09 23.69 4.69
CA LEU A 76 -18.59 23.50 6.05
C LEU A 76 -19.63 24.11 7.00
N PRO A 77 -20.12 23.36 8.01
CA PRO A 77 -20.88 23.97 9.08
C PRO A 77 -20.00 25.04 9.73
N LEU A 78 -20.47 26.29 9.71
CA LEU A 78 -19.84 27.39 10.44
C LEU A 78 -19.61 26.94 11.89
N PRO A 79 -18.42 27.16 12.47
CA PRO A 79 -18.20 26.85 13.87
C PRO A 79 -19.20 27.65 14.71
N LEU A 80 -20.08 26.93 15.42
CA LEU A 80 -20.89 27.50 16.47
C LEU A 80 -19.93 28.02 17.55
N ALA A 81 -19.98 29.33 17.81
CA ALA A 81 -19.13 29.98 18.79
C ALA A 81 -19.18 29.22 20.13
N PRO A 82 -18.03 28.99 20.80
CA PRO A 82 -18.02 28.37 22.11
C PRO A 82 -18.70 29.31 23.11
N SER A 83 -19.87 28.90 23.61
CA SER A 83 -20.42 29.46 24.84
C SER A 83 -19.51 29.01 25.97
N GLY A 84 -18.92 29.98 26.67
CA GLY A 84 -17.99 29.76 27.77
C GLY A 84 -18.53 28.79 28.81
N GLY A 85 -17.66 27.88 29.23
CA GLY A 85 -17.87 26.99 30.36
C GLY A 85 -16.52 26.76 31.03
N ASP A 86 -16.30 27.48 32.13
CA ASP A 86 -15.17 27.31 33.02
C ASP A 86 -15.15 25.87 33.57
N GLY A 87 -14.04 25.17 33.41
CA GLY A 87 -13.88 23.79 33.86
C GLY A 87 -12.44 23.50 34.23
N ASN A 88 -12.11 23.83 35.47
CA ASN A 88 -10.83 23.59 36.14
C ASN A 88 -10.54 22.08 36.20
N GLY A 89 -9.38 21.64 35.73
CA GLY A 89 -9.00 20.23 35.71
C GLY A 89 -7.48 20.05 35.65
N GLU A 90 -6.85 20.24 36.80
CA GLU A 90 -5.45 19.87 37.04
C GLU A 90 -5.31 18.35 37.01
N GLY A 91 -4.37 17.84 36.22
CA GLY A 91 -4.08 16.42 36.10
C GLY A 91 -2.64 16.21 35.69
N GLU A 92 -1.73 16.31 36.66
CA GLU A 92 -0.35 15.88 36.51
C GLU A 92 -0.28 14.35 36.42
N GLY A 93 0.48 13.85 35.45
CA GLY A 93 0.69 12.42 35.26
C GLY A 93 2.02 12.16 34.58
N SER A 94 3.11 12.33 35.32
CA SER A 94 4.45 11.88 34.94
C SER A 94 4.50 10.36 34.94
N GLY A 95 4.96 9.78 33.83
CA GLY A 95 5.22 8.35 33.70
C GLY A 95 6.46 8.11 32.87
N GLU A 96 7.63 8.23 33.50
CA GLU A 96 8.88 7.71 32.99
C GLU A 96 8.90 6.19 33.18
N GLY A 97 9.19 5.46 32.11
CA GLY A 97 9.33 4.01 32.13
C GLY A 97 10.48 3.59 31.23
N GLU A 98 11.70 3.64 31.77
CA GLU A 98 12.84 2.88 31.25
C GLU A 98 12.62 1.39 31.53
N GLY A 99 12.70 0.58 30.48
CA GLY A 99 12.69 -0.88 30.56
C GLY A 99 13.84 -1.41 29.72
N SER A 100 14.69 -2.20 30.38
CA SER A 100 16.00 -2.71 29.96
C SER A 100 15.99 -3.66 28.76
#